data_AF-A0AAV3P0U5-F1
#
_entry.id   AF-A0AAV3P0U5-F1
#
_cell.length_a   1.000
_cell.length_b   1.000
_cell.length_c   1.000
_cell.angle_alpha   90.00
_cell.angle_beta   90.00
_cell.angle_gamma   90.00
#
_symmetry.space_group_name_H-M   'P 1'
#
loop_
_entity.id
_entity.type
_entity.pdbx_description
1 polymer ?
#
loop_
_entity_poly.entity_id
_entity_poly.type
_entity_poly.pdbx_seq_one_letter_code
_entity_poly.pdbx_strand_id
1 'polypeptide(L)'
;MAASVLSILHNKLCGILGKLNLFFLIPTTLALFTCLFIIFYITFTSNLFFQLYPHSPPFNSTLTKPTTFTFTQALHSGTNNQHLNKENTENRSEVFHDRDIFVESYKDMNRSLKIYVYPHRKDDPFANVLLPVNFAPGGNYASESYFKKVLVKSHFVTKIPSEADFFFMPFSIARLRHDARVGITGLPEFISRYIFNISHNYPYWNRTGGADHFYAACHSVGKIAMQKASEVKFNAIQVVCSSSYFVSSYVPHKDASLPQIWPRQGDPPNLTPYNR
;
A
#
# COMPACT_ATOMS: atom_id res chain seq x y z
N MET A 1 -54.72 -24.18 54.09
CA MET A 1 -53.83 -24.66 52.99
C MET A 1 -53.03 -23.55 52.30
N ALA A 2 -53.50 -22.30 52.20
CA ALA A 2 -52.75 -21.22 51.52
C ALA A 2 -51.44 -20.78 52.21
N ALA A 3 -51.37 -20.79 53.55
CA ALA A 3 -50.16 -20.37 54.29
C ALA A 3 -48.97 -21.34 54.14
N SER A 4 -49.23 -22.62 53.87
CA SER A 4 -48.21 -23.65 53.66
C SER A 4 -47.50 -23.49 52.30
N VAL A 5 -48.26 -23.14 51.25
CA VAL A 5 -47.73 -22.97 49.90
C VAL A 5 -46.82 -21.74 49.81
N LEU A 6 -47.16 -20.64 50.50
CA LEU A 6 -46.35 -19.41 50.49
C LEU A 6 -45.02 -19.59 51.22
N SER A 7 -44.99 -20.36 52.32
CA SER A 7 -43.75 -20.69 53.05
C SER A 7 -42.82 -21.60 52.23
N ILE A 8 -43.39 -22.54 51.47
CA ILE A 8 -42.61 -23.42 50.57
C ILE A 8 -42.04 -22.63 49.38
N LEU A 9 -42.79 -21.68 48.82
CA LEU A 9 -42.28 -20.79 47.76
C LEU A 9 -41.19 -19.85 48.27
N HIS A 10 -41.36 -19.26 49.46
CA HIS A 10 -40.36 -18.35 50.03
C HIS A 10 -39.04 -19.08 50.34
N ASN A 11 -39.11 -20.30 50.88
CA ASN A 11 -37.92 -21.11 51.17
C ASN A 11 -37.23 -21.65 49.90
N LYS A 12 -37.99 -21.94 48.83
CA LYS A 12 -37.40 -22.32 47.53
C LYS A 12 -36.71 -21.15 46.82
N LEU A 13 -37.29 -19.95 46.85
CA LEU A 13 -36.67 -18.74 46.29
C LEU A 13 -35.40 -18.35 47.06
N CYS A 14 -35.40 -18.46 48.38
CA CYS A 14 -34.22 -18.18 49.22
C CYS A 14 -33.09 -19.20 49.00
N GLY A 15 -33.44 -20.50 48.80
CA GLY A 15 -32.46 -21.55 48.50
C GLY A 15 -31.84 -21.47 47.08
N ILE A 16 -32.51 -20.81 46.14
CA ILE A 16 -31.98 -20.54 44.79
C ILE A 16 -31.06 -19.31 44.81
N LEU A 17 -31.40 -18.26 45.56
CA LEU A 17 -30.53 -17.09 45.75
C LEU A 17 -29.27 -17.42 46.57
N GLY A 18 -29.35 -18.32 47.55
CA GLY A 18 -28.20 -18.74 48.38
C GLY A 18 -27.22 -19.70 47.70
N LYS A 19 -27.54 -20.22 46.51
CA LYS A 19 -26.68 -21.15 45.74
C LYS A 19 -25.96 -20.52 44.55
N LEU A 20 -26.20 -19.24 44.25
CA LEU A 20 -25.37 -18.50 43.30
C LEU A 20 -24.06 -18.13 44.00
N ASN A 21 -23.02 -18.94 43.78
CA ASN A 21 -21.68 -18.71 44.32
C ASN A 21 -21.21 -17.29 43.96
N LEU A 22 -21.21 -16.39 44.95
CA LEU A 22 -20.72 -15.01 44.87
C LEU A 22 -19.31 -14.93 44.27
N PHE A 23 -18.52 -16.00 44.45
CA PHE A 23 -17.18 -16.18 43.87
C PHE A 23 -17.13 -16.20 42.33
N PHE A 24 -18.21 -16.58 41.63
CA PHE A 24 -18.26 -16.56 40.16
C PHE A 24 -18.87 -15.27 39.60
N LEU A 25 -19.68 -14.55 40.38
CA LEU A 25 -20.26 -13.27 39.94
C LEU A 25 -19.21 -12.15 39.89
N ILE A 26 -18.25 -12.13 40.80
CA ILE A 26 -17.26 -11.04 40.85
C ILE A 26 -16.34 -11.02 39.60
N PRO A 27 -15.74 -12.15 39.16
CA PRO A 27 -14.90 -12.14 37.96
C PRO A 27 -15.70 -11.90 36.68
N THR A 28 -16.92 -12.41 36.59
CA THR A 28 -17.78 -12.25 35.39
C THR A 28 -18.31 -10.84 35.25
N THR A 29 -18.74 -10.23 36.36
CA THR A 29 -19.14 -8.81 36.37
C THR A 29 -17.95 -7.91 36.05
N LEU A 30 -16.77 -8.16 36.64
CA LEU A 30 -15.56 -7.41 36.31
C LEU A 30 -15.18 -7.52 34.83
N ALA A 31 -15.23 -8.73 34.25
CA ALA A 31 -14.97 -8.95 32.83
C ALA A 31 -15.98 -8.25 31.91
N LEU A 32 -17.27 -8.24 32.30
CA LEU A 32 -18.30 -7.50 31.55
C LEU A 32 -18.06 -6.00 31.60
N PHE A 33 -17.73 -5.45 32.78
CA PHE A 33 -17.41 -4.03 32.92
C PHE A 33 -16.17 -3.64 32.11
N THR A 34 -15.09 -4.42 32.14
CA THR A 34 -13.89 -4.12 31.35
C THR A 34 -14.17 -4.17 29.85
N CYS A 35 -14.93 -5.18 29.38
CA CYS A 35 -15.36 -5.26 27.98
C CYS A 35 -16.20 -4.04 27.57
N LEU A 36 -17.15 -3.61 28.39
CA LEU A 36 -17.98 -2.43 28.10
C LEU A 36 -17.15 -1.13 28.08
N PHE A 37 -16.16 -0.98 28.97
CA PHE A 37 -15.25 0.16 28.95
C PHE A 37 -14.37 0.19 27.69
N ILE A 38 -13.87 -0.98 27.24
CA ILE A 38 -13.10 -1.08 26.00
C ILE A 38 -13.96 -0.72 24.80
N ILE A 39 -15.19 -1.25 24.71
CA ILE A 39 -16.12 -0.93 23.61
C ILE A 39 -16.47 0.56 23.63
N PHE A 40 -16.75 1.14 24.81
CA PHE A 40 -17.03 2.57 24.94
C PHE A 40 -15.82 3.40 24.51
N TYR A 41 -14.61 3.05 24.93
CA TYR A 41 -13.39 3.74 24.54
C TYR A 41 -13.17 3.68 23.02
N ILE A 42 -13.32 2.51 22.39
CA ILE A 42 -13.20 2.35 20.93
C ILE A 42 -14.28 3.17 20.22
N THR A 43 -15.52 3.13 20.70
CA THR A 43 -16.65 3.86 20.07
C THR A 43 -16.48 5.37 20.23
N PHE A 44 -16.02 5.83 21.39
CA PHE A 44 -15.75 7.24 21.66
C PHE A 44 -14.59 7.76 20.83
N THR A 45 -13.47 7.04 20.79
CA THR A 45 -12.30 7.40 19.97
C THR A 45 -12.60 7.34 18.47
N SER A 46 -13.37 6.35 18.02
CA SER A 46 -13.82 6.26 16.62
C SER A 46 -14.76 7.41 16.26
N ASN A 47 -15.74 7.75 17.10
CA ASN A 47 -16.64 8.89 16.86
C ASN A 47 -15.89 10.23 16.86
N LEU A 48 -14.90 10.40 17.75
CA LEU A 48 -14.04 11.57 17.75
C LEU A 48 -13.21 11.66 16.45
N PHE A 49 -12.72 10.53 15.96
CA PHE A 49 -12.03 10.43 14.68
C PHE A 49 -12.95 10.79 13.50
N PHE A 50 -14.19 10.28 13.47
CA PHE A 50 -15.18 10.61 12.42
C PHE A 50 -15.68 12.06 12.47
N GLN A 51 -15.72 12.70 13.64
CA GLN A 51 -16.06 14.13 13.77
C GLN A 51 -14.92 15.04 13.30
N LEU A 52 -13.66 14.64 13.48
CA LEU A 52 -12.50 15.42 13.05
C LEU A 52 -12.16 15.22 11.56
N TYR A 53 -12.63 14.13 10.95
CA TYR A 53 -12.47 13.83 9.52
C TYR A 53 -13.79 13.37 8.90
N PRO A 54 -14.68 14.29 8.48
CA PRO A 54 -15.87 13.91 7.74
C PRO A 54 -15.48 13.29 6.40
N HIS A 55 -15.77 11.99 6.24
CA HIS A 55 -15.66 11.30 4.95
C HIS A 55 -16.56 11.96 3.90
N SER A 56 -15.99 12.22 2.72
CA SER A 56 -16.72 12.59 1.50
C SER A 56 -17.77 11.51 1.14
N PRO A 57 -18.92 11.89 0.55
CA PRO A 57 -19.98 10.94 0.25
C PRO A 57 -19.57 9.91 -0.81
N PRO A 58 -20.12 8.68 -0.78
CA PRO A 58 -19.83 7.66 -1.76
C PRO A 58 -20.42 8.02 -3.13
N PHE A 59 -19.66 7.71 -4.18
CA PHE A 59 -20.04 7.83 -5.58
C PHE A 59 -21.15 6.81 -5.91
N ASN A 60 -22.38 7.28 -6.12
CA ASN A 60 -23.49 6.47 -6.63
C ASN A 60 -23.35 6.32 -8.15
N SER A 61 -22.79 5.20 -8.61
CA SER A 61 -22.90 4.81 -10.02
C SER A 61 -24.25 4.14 -10.26
N THR A 62 -25.21 4.89 -10.80
CA THR A 62 -26.40 4.33 -11.44
C THR A 62 -25.97 3.57 -12.69
N LEU A 63 -26.12 2.25 -12.64
CA LEU A 63 -25.82 1.33 -13.74
C LEU A 63 -26.86 1.52 -14.87
N THR A 64 -26.54 2.32 -15.87
CA THR A 64 -27.24 2.29 -17.16
C THR A 64 -26.71 1.12 -17.99
N LYS A 65 -27.63 0.26 -18.47
CA LYS A 65 -27.36 -0.94 -19.28
C LYS A 65 -26.46 -0.63 -20.50
N PRO A 66 -25.54 -1.54 -20.90
CA PRO A 66 -24.76 -1.36 -22.11
C PRO A 66 -25.61 -1.66 -23.35
N THR A 67 -25.67 -0.70 -24.26
CA THR A 67 -26.08 -0.88 -25.65
C THR A 67 -24.96 -1.59 -26.39
N THR A 68 -25.28 -2.69 -27.07
CA THR A 68 -24.38 -3.46 -27.91
C THR A 68 -23.85 -2.59 -29.05
N PHE A 69 -22.54 -2.32 -29.08
CA PHE A 69 -21.88 -1.74 -30.25
C PHE A 69 -20.56 -2.45 -30.55
N THR A 70 -20.48 -2.98 -31.76
CA THR A 70 -19.40 -3.80 -32.30
C THR A 70 -18.17 -2.95 -32.61
N PHE A 71 -17.01 -3.35 -32.10
CA PHE A 71 -15.72 -2.68 -32.28
C PHE A 71 -14.92 -3.30 -33.43
N THR A 72 -14.32 -2.47 -34.29
CA THR A 72 -13.22 -2.87 -35.19
C THR A 72 -11.90 -2.30 -34.67
N GLN A 73 -10.91 -3.19 -34.62
CA GLN A 73 -9.59 -3.03 -34.01
C GLN A 73 -8.68 -2.04 -34.75
N ALA A 74 -7.81 -1.36 -33.99
CA ALA A 74 -6.46 -1.04 -34.44
C ALA A 74 -5.52 -0.71 -33.26
N LEU A 75 -4.64 -1.65 -32.91
CA LEU A 75 -3.25 -1.29 -32.58
C LEU A 75 -2.33 -2.43 -33.03
N HIS A 76 -1.85 -2.29 -34.27
CA HIS A 76 -0.78 -3.10 -34.84
C HIS A 76 0.57 -2.72 -34.22
N SER A 77 1.37 -3.74 -33.91
CA SER A 77 2.83 -3.68 -33.98
C SER A 77 3.36 -5.00 -34.56
N GLY A 78 3.84 -4.93 -35.80
CA GLY A 78 5.00 -5.66 -36.32
C GLY A 78 5.05 -7.19 -36.28
N THR A 79 4.44 -7.80 -37.30
CA THR A 79 4.95 -8.91 -38.14
C THR A 79 5.90 -9.97 -37.55
N ASN A 80 5.37 -11.18 -37.40
CA ASN A 80 5.81 -12.32 -38.23
C ASN A 80 4.59 -13.20 -38.54
N ASN A 81 4.31 -13.38 -39.83
CA ASN A 81 3.25 -14.24 -40.34
C ASN A 81 3.64 -15.71 -40.14
N GLN A 82 2.95 -16.41 -39.24
CA GLN A 82 2.63 -17.82 -39.47
C GLN A 82 1.14 -18.03 -39.33
N HIS A 83 0.61 -18.57 -40.42
CA HIS A 83 -0.75 -19.00 -40.72
C HIS A 83 -1.44 -19.63 -39.51
N LEU A 84 -2.69 -19.21 -39.24
CA LEU A 84 -3.56 -19.81 -38.23
C LEU A 84 -3.67 -21.33 -38.46
N ASN A 85 -3.20 -22.11 -37.48
CA ASN A 85 -3.87 -23.35 -37.12
C ASN A 85 -4.75 -23.08 -35.91
N LYS A 86 -6.05 -23.03 -36.20
CA LYS A 86 -7.17 -22.92 -35.30
C LYS A 86 -7.38 -24.30 -34.65
N GLU A 87 -6.56 -24.67 -33.69
CA GLU A 87 -6.82 -25.80 -32.79
C GLU A 87 -5.75 -25.87 -31.69
N ASN A 88 -6.00 -25.11 -30.62
CA ASN A 88 -5.71 -25.44 -29.23
C ASN A 88 -6.02 -24.17 -28.43
N THR A 89 -7.29 -24.00 -28.09
CA THR A 89 -7.72 -23.13 -26.99
C THR A 89 -7.23 -23.77 -25.70
N GLU A 90 -5.91 -23.84 -25.52
CA GLU A 90 -5.31 -24.08 -24.22
C GLU A 90 -5.79 -22.93 -23.34
N ASN A 91 -6.60 -23.34 -22.37
CA ASN A 91 -7.10 -22.64 -21.22
C ASN A 91 -6.06 -21.63 -20.66
N ARG A 92 -5.95 -20.47 -21.30
CA ARG A 92 -5.25 -19.32 -20.74
C ARG A 92 -6.13 -18.87 -19.61
N SER A 93 -5.83 -19.33 -18.40
CA SER A 93 -6.36 -18.75 -17.18
C SER A 93 -6.20 -17.23 -17.31
N GLU A 94 -7.32 -16.53 -17.47
CA GLU A 94 -7.28 -15.10 -17.70
C GLU A 94 -6.68 -14.45 -16.44
N VAL A 95 -5.51 -13.83 -16.60
CA VAL A 95 -4.81 -13.12 -15.52
C VAL A 95 -5.66 -11.96 -14.97
N PHE A 96 -6.60 -11.47 -15.78
CA PHE A 96 -7.50 -10.37 -15.45
C PHE A 96 -8.89 -10.91 -15.11
N HIS A 97 -9.52 -10.34 -14.09
CA HIS A 97 -10.94 -10.60 -13.81
C HIS A 97 -11.84 -10.15 -14.95
N ASP A 98 -11.53 -8.99 -15.55
CA ASP A 98 -12.14 -8.48 -16.77
C ASP A 98 -11.08 -7.72 -17.56
N ARG A 99 -10.77 -8.21 -18.76
CA ARG A 99 -9.72 -7.65 -19.60
C ARG A 99 -10.13 -6.31 -20.21
N ASP A 100 -11.38 -6.15 -20.59
CA ASP A 100 -11.83 -4.96 -21.30
C ASP A 100 -11.90 -3.77 -20.34
N ILE A 101 -12.42 -3.99 -19.12
CA ILE A 101 -12.41 -3.00 -18.03
C ILE A 101 -10.98 -2.61 -17.67
N PHE A 102 -10.06 -3.57 -17.58
CA PHE A 102 -8.66 -3.28 -17.30
C PHE A 102 -8.03 -2.38 -18.38
N VAL A 103 -8.24 -2.71 -19.65
CA VAL A 103 -7.67 -1.94 -20.78
C VAL A 103 -8.23 -0.52 -20.82
N GLU A 104 -9.53 -0.35 -20.60
CA GLU A 104 -10.18 0.97 -20.54
C GLU A 104 -9.62 1.79 -19.36
N SER A 105 -9.62 1.21 -18.16
CA SER A 105 -9.10 1.87 -16.95
C SER A 105 -7.63 2.24 -17.08
N TYR A 106 -6.82 1.39 -17.73
CA TYR A 106 -5.41 1.68 -17.99
C TYR A 106 -5.24 2.86 -18.95
N LYS A 107 -6.03 2.95 -20.03
CA LYS A 107 -5.98 4.10 -20.95
C LYS A 107 -6.33 5.39 -20.22
N ASP A 108 -7.33 5.33 -19.36
CA ASP A 108 -7.78 6.45 -18.56
C ASP A 108 -6.72 6.91 -17.56
N MET A 109 -6.15 5.99 -16.79
CA MET A 109 -4.99 6.27 -15.93
C MET A 109 -3.83 6.84 -16.75
N ASN A 110 -3.51 6.25 -17.91
CA ASN A 110 -2.38 6.67 -18.73
C ASN A 110 -2.51 8.12 -19.24
N ARG A 111 -3.74 8.61 -19.49
CA ARG A 111 -4.00 9.99 -19.92
C ARG A 111 -4.06 10.98 -18.76
N SER A 112 -4.61 10.59 -17.60
CA SER A 112 -4.97 11.53 -16.54
C SER A 112 -4.03 11.52 -15.35
N LEU A 113 -3.34 10.42 -15.06
CA LEU A 113 -2.50 10.27 -13.87
C LEU A 113 -1.44 11.37 -13.79
N LYS A 114 -1.42 12.09 -12.66
CA LYS A 114 -0.43 13.12 -12.34
C LYS A 114 0.32 12.76 -11.07
N ILE A 115 1.65 12.81 -11.17
CA ILE A 115 2.57 12.51 -10.08
C ILE A 115 3.41 13.75 -9.81
N TYR A 116 3.35 14.28 -8.60
CA TYR A 116 4.28 15.30 -8.14
C TYR A 116 5.51 14.64 -7.53
N VAL A 117 6.70 15.05 -7.97
CA VAL A 117 7.97 14.59 -7.39
C VAL A 117 8.49 15.66 -6.45
N TYR A 118 8.78 15.31 -5.19
CA TYR A 118 9.37 16.29 -4.27
C TYR A 118 10.68 16.86 -4.83
N PRO A 119 10.78 18.20 -4.96
CA PRO A 119 11.90 18.81 -5.64
C PRO A 119 13.14 18.82 -4.73
N HIS A 120 14.29 18.58 -5.35
CA HIS A 120 15.60 18.65 -4.70
C HIS A 120 16.59 19.40 -5.59
N ARG A 121 17.50 20.15 -4.98
CA ARG A 121 18.49 20.94 -5.71
C ARG A 121 19.64 20.06 -6.21
N LYS A 122 20.30 20.50 -7.28
CA LYS A 122 21.47 19.79 -7.83
C LYS A 122 22.70 19.85 -6.92
N ASP A 123 22.79 20.87 -6.09
CA ASP A 123 23.86 21.11 -5.11
C ASP A 123 23.52 20.56 -3.71
N ASP A 124 22.43 19.79 -3.57
CA ASP A 124 22.10 19.12 -2.32
C ASP A 124 23.23 18.15 -1.92
N PRO A 125 23.67 18.12 -0.64
CA PRO A 125 24.68 17.17 -0.19
C PRO A 125 24.33 15.71 -0.50
N PHE A 126 23.05 15.36 -0.55
CA PHE A 126 22.51 14.06 -0.88
C PHE A 126 21.93 13.98 -2.29
N ALA A 127 22.36 14.84 -3.22
CA ALA A 127 21.97 14.78 -4.63
C ALA A 127 22.17 13.38 -5.25
N ASN A 128 23.23 12.66 -4.85
CA ASN A 128 23.53 11.28 -5.27
C ASN A 128 22.44 10.26 -4.85
N VAL A 129 21.63 10.58 -3.85
CA VAL A 129 20.53 9.78 -3.33
C VAL A 129 19.19 10.27 -3.84
N LEU A 130 18.99 11.59 -3.86
CA LEU A 130 17.70 12.25 -4.09
C LEU A 130 17.39 12.46 -5.58
N LEU A 131 18.42 12.58 -6.43
CA LEU A 131 18.26 12.81 -7.87
C LEU A 131 18.37 11.50 -8.67
N PRO A 132 17.81 11.47 -9.90
CA PRO A 132 18.00 10.34 -10.82
C PRO A 132 19.47 10.21 -11.25
N VAL A 133 19.94 8.97 -11.38
CA VAL A 133 21.29 8.68 -11.86
C VAL A 133 21.42 8.93 -13.38
N ASN A 134 22.57 9.47 -13.79
CA ASN A 134 22.89 9.70 -15.19
C ASN A 134 23.44 8.45 -15.90
N PHE A 135 23.98 7.47 -15.17
CA PHE A 135 24.47 6.19 -15.71
C PHE A 135 23.37 5.11 -15.81
N ALA A 136 23.70 3.95 -16.39
CA ALA A 136 22.82 2.78 -16.43
C ALA A 136 22.88 2.03 -15.09
N PRO A 137 21.78 1.93 -14.33
CA PRO A 137 21.79 1.18 -13.07
C PRO A 137 22.15 -0.29 -13.27
N GLY A 138 22.89 -0.85 -12.31
CA GLY A 138 23.28 -2.26 -12.31
C GLY A 138 23.06 -2.93 -10.95
N GLY A 139 23.26 -4.24 -10.92
CA GLY A 139 23.13 -5.08 -9.72
C GLY A 139 21.68 -5.24 -9.24
N ASN A 140 21.55 -5.78 -8.03
CA ASN A 140 20.28 -6.27 -7.46
C ASN A 140 19.23 -5.15 -7.24
N TYR A 141 19.67 -3.89 -7.24
CA TYR A 141 18.83 -2.70 -6.98
C TYR A 141 18.66 -1.82 -8.21
N ALA A 142 19.04 -2.33 -9.40
CA ALA A 142 18.91 -1.60 -10.65
C ALA A 142 17.49 -1.05 -10.82
N SER A 143 16.49 -1.89 -10.55
CA SER A 143 15.06 -1.59 -10.62
C SER A 143 14.65 -0.33 -9.86
N GLU A 144 15.14 -0.11 -8.63
CA GLU A 144 14.82 1.10 -7.84
C GLU A 144 15.33 2.37 -8.52
N SER A 145 16.56 2.30 -9.05
CA SER A 145 17.18 3.42 -9.75
C SER A 145 16.55 3.67 -11.11
N TYR A 146 16.18 2.60 -11.84
CA TYR A 146 15.47 2.70 -13.11
C TYR A 146 14.06 3.24 -12.93
N PHE A 147 13.32 2.80 -11.90
CA PHE A 147 12.00 3.33 -11.59
C PHE A 147 12.04 4.85 -11.45
N LYS A 148 12.95 5.37 -10.61
CA LYS A 148 13.16 6.82 -10.46
C LYS A 148 13.52 7.48 -11.79
N LYS A 149 14.48 6.93 -12.53
CA LYS A 149 14.99 7.49 -13.79
C LYS A 149 13.92 7.57 -14.89
N VAL A 150 13.03 6.58 -14.97
CA VAL A 150 11.93 6.53 -15.93
C VAL A 150 10.78 7.42 -15.47
N LEU A 151 10.39 7.36 -14.19
CA LEU A 151 9.30 8.15 -13.64
C LEU A 151 9.53 9.65 -13.86
N VAL A 152 10.70 10.17 -13.48
CA VAL A 152 11.03 11.61 -13.61
C VAL A 152 11.08 12.12 -15.06
N LYS A 153 11.11 11.22 -16.04
CA LYS A 153 11.11 11.53 -17.48
C LYS A 153 9.77 11.21 -18.15
N SER A 154 8.82 10.63 -17.42
CA SER A 154 7.53 10.22 -17.96
C SER A 154 6.57 11.40 -18.07
N HIS A 155 5.53 11.24 -18.89
CA HIS A 155 4.45 12.22 -19.03
C HIS A 155 3.54 12.32 -17.79
N PHE A 156 3.69 11.40 -16.83
CA PHE A 156 2.94 11.43 -15.58
C PHE A 156 3.39 12.56 -14.64
N VAL A 157 4.61 13.08 -14.80
CA VAL A 157 5.13 14.09 -13.86
C VAL A 157 4.45 15.43 -14.09
N THR A 158 3.88 15.99 -13.02
CA THR A 158 3.40 17.37 -12.98
C THR A 158 4.31 18.25 -12.13
N LYS A 159 4.41 19.53 -12.53
CA LYS A 159 5.05 20.58 -11.72
C LYS A 159 4.06 21.26 -10.76
N ILE A 160 2.76 21.04 -10.98
CA ILE A 160 1.67 21.67 -10.24
C ILE A 160 1.16 20.66 -9.21
N PRO A 161 1.52 20.80 -7.92
CA PRO A 161 1.17 19.81 -6.91
C PRO A 161 -0.32 19.73 -6.61
N SER A 162 -1.10 20.79 -6.87
CA SER A 162 -2.57 20.77 -6.70
C SER A 162 -3.28 19.89 -7.73
N GLU A 163 -2.63 19.54 -8.84
CA GLU A 163 -3.16 18.63 -9.87
C GLU A 163 -2.70 17.18 -9.66
N ALA A 164 -1.85 16.91 -8.66
CA ALA A 164 -1.26 15.60 -8.49
C ALA A 164 -2.19 14.63 -7.75
N ASP A 165 -2.32 13.43 -8.31
CA ASP A 165 -2.99 12.29 -7.68
C ASP A 165 -2.07 11.60 -6.65
N PHE A 166 -0.76 11.55 -6.94
CA PHE A 166 0.23 10.95 -6.06
C PHE A 166 1.50 11.78 -5.92
N PHE A 167 2.21 11.56 -4.81
CA PHE A 167 3.43 12.28 -4.44
C PHE A 167 4.60 11.33 -4.28
N PHE A 168 5.57 11.41 -5.20
CA PHE A 168 6.75 10.57 -5.16
C PHE A 168 7.86 11.16 -4.28
N MET A 169 8.31 10.39 -3.30
CA MET A 169 9.47 10.69 -2.46
C MET A 169 10.74 10.07 -3.09
N PRO A 170 11.66 10.87 -3.67
CA PRO A 170 12.70 10.36 -4.54
C PRO A 170 13.96 9.90 -3.82
N PHE A 171 13.96 9.72 -2.49
CA PHE A 171 15.11 9.12 -1.80
C PHE A 171 15.34 7.68 -2.30
N SER A 172 16.60 7.26 -2.40
CA SER A 172 16.95 5.86 -2.74
C SER A 172 17.53 5.16 -1.52
N ILE A 173 16.82 4.14 -1.04
CA ILE A 173 17.27 3.27 0.06
C ILE A 173 18.52 2.49 -0.40
N ALA A 174 18.54 2.03 -1.65
CA ALA A 174 19.68 1.33 -2.23
C ALA A 174 20.95 2.19 -2.28
N ARG A 175 20.82 3.50 -2.46
CA ARG A 175 21.96 4.43 -2.46
C ARG A 175 22.36 4.85 -1.06
N LEU A 176 21.40 5.16 -0.20
CA LEU A 176 21.65 5.56 1.19
C LEU A 176 22.44 4.52 1.97
N ARG A 177 22.09 3.23 1.82
CA ARG A 177 22.80 2.16 2.51
C ARG A 177 24.31 2.09 2.19
N HIS A 178 24.69 2.60 1.01
CA HIS A 178 26.05 2.60 0.47
C HIS A 178 26.69 3.99 0.56
N ASP A 179 25.97 4.99 1.07
CA ASP A 179 26.50 6.33 1.30
C ASP A 179 27.29 6.32 2.62
N ALA A 180 28.56 6.71 2.57
CA ALA A 180 29.47 6.64 3.72
C ALA A 180 29.00 7.50 4.92
N ARG A 181 28.15 8.51 4.69
CA ARG A 181 27.62 9.39 5.73
C ARG A 181 26.41 8.79 6.44
N VAL A 182 25.74 7.81 5.83
CA VAL A 182 24.47 7.25 6.32
C VAL A 182 24.62 5.77 6.63
N GLY A 183 25.03 4.96 5.65
CA GLY A 183 25.12 3.51 5.80
C GLY A 183 23.78 2.87 6.18
N ILE A 184 23.81 1.59 6.57
CA ILE A 184 22.60 0.87 6.98
C ILE A 184 22.06 1.40 8.31
N THR A 185 22.94 1.76 9.24
CA THR A 185 22.58 2.19 10.60
C THR A 185 21.95 3.58 10.64
N GLY A 186 22.35 4.49 9.73
CA GLY A 186 21.80 5.84 9.64
C GLY A 186 20.51 5.95 8.81
N LEU A 187 20.09 4.88 8.11
CA LEU A 187 18.88 4.89 7.28
C LEU A 187 17.62 5.37 8.03
N PRO A 188 17.27 4.83 9.21
CA PRO A 188 16.05 5.23 9.91
C PRO A 188 16.05 6.73 10.22
N GLU A 189 17.20 7.26 10.66
CA GLU A 189 17.37 8.67 11.01
C GLU A 189 17.24 9.58 9.78
N PHE A 190 17.90 9.20 8.68
CA PHE A 190 17.83 9.95 7.43
C PHE A 190 16.39 10.05 6.93
N ILE A 191 15.67 8.93 6.89
CA ILE A 191 14.29 8.88 6.41
C ILE A 191 13.38 9.68 7.34
N SER A 192 13.47 9.48 8.66
CA SER A 192 12.67 10.24 9.63
C SER A 192 12.84 11.76 9.43
N ARG A 193 14.07 12.24 9.28
CA ARG A 193 14.35 13.66 9.02
C ARG A 193 13.87 14.13 7.65
N TYR A 194 13.96 13.29 6.62
CA TYR A 194 13.40 13.59 5.30
C TYR A 194 11.89 13.82 5.39
N ILE A 195 11.18 12.92 6.08
CA ILE A 195 9.72 12.97 6.26
C ILE A 195 9.31 14.18 7.08
N PHE A 196 10.02 14.44 8.19
CA PHE A 196 9.86 15.66 8.97
C PHE A 196 9.99 16.91 8.10
N ASN A 197 11.02 16.99 7.26
CA ASN A 197 11.22 18.14 6.40
C ASN A 197 10.09 18.31 5.38
N ILE A 198 9.65 17.23 4.72
CA ILE A 198 8.58 17.37 3.72
C ILE A 198 7.23 17.68 4.36
N SER A 199 6.94 17.18 5.56
CA SER A 199 5.68 17.43 6.27
C SER A 199 5.55 18.86 6.80
N HIS A 200 6.68 19.52 7.05
CA HIS A 200 6.70 20.92 7.51
C HIS A 200 6.80 21.91 6.36
N ASN A 201 7.56 21.59 5.30
CA ASN A 201 7.82 22.51 4.21
C ASN A 201 6.78 22.45 3.09
N TYR A 202 6.02 21.36 2.99
CA TYR A 202 5.00 21.18 1.97
C TYR A 202 3.66 20.81 2.60
N PRO A 203 2.56 21.46 2.19
CA PRO A 203 1.25 21.19 2.78
C PRO A 203 0.66 19.83 2.38
N TYR A 204 1.25 19.18 1.36
CA TYR A 204 0.66 17.98 0.72
C TYR A 204 0.75 16.73 1.57
N TRP A 205 1.80 16.57 2.38
CA TRP A 205 1.92 15.43 3.30
C TRP A 205 0.77 15.38 4.31
N ASN A 206 0.45 16.54 4.91
CA ASN A 206 -0.53 16.63 5.99
C ASN A 206 -1.99 16.47 5.51
N ARG A 207 -2.25 16.60 4.20
CA ARG A 207 -3.59 16.43 3.62
C ARG A 207 -4.15 15.02 3.81
N THR A 208 -3.28 14.02 3.71
CA THR A 208 -3.64 12.58 3.74
C THR A 208 -2.87 11.82 4.81
N GLY A 209 -1.99 12.51 5.55
CA GLY A 209 -1.03 11.85 6.44
C GLY A 209 -0.05 10.93 5.71
N GLY A 210 0.19 11.17 4.42
CA GLY A 210 1.11 10.37 3.60
C GLY A 210 0.45 9.26 2.76
N ALA A 211 -0.88 9.14 2.75
CA ALA A 211 -1.57 8.01 2.09
C ALA A 211 -1.50 8.05 0.55
N ASP A 212 -1.33 9.23 -0.05
CA ASP A 212 -1.10 9.46 -1.47
C ASP A 212 0.40 9.63 -1.80
N HIS A 213 1.29 9.34 -0.84
CA HIS A 213 2.73 9.39 -1.00
C HIS A 213 3.29 8.00 -1.25
N PHE A 214 4.31 7.92 -2.10
CA PHE A 214 4.95 6.64 -2.40
C PHE A 214 6.45 6.76 -2.58
N TYR A 215 7.14 5.64 -2.37
CA TYR A 215 8.58 5.51 -2.51
C TYR A 215 8.95 4.12 -3.04
N ALA A 216 10.11 4.02 -3.69
CA ALA A 216 10.63 2.76 -4.19
C ALA A 216 11.59 2.11 -3.17
N ALA A 217 11.43 0.80 -2.93
CA ALA A 217 12.23 0.02 -1.99
C ALA A 217 12.48 -1.39 -2.52
N CYS A 218 13.61 -1.60 -3.21
CA CYS A 218 13.93 -2.88 -3.85
C CYS A 218 14.85 -3.79 -3.02
N HIS A 219 14.86 -3.61 -1.70
CA HIS A 219 15.67 -4.44 -0.81
C HIS A 219 14.96 -4.71 0.51
N SER A 220 15.33 -5.83 1.14
CA SER A 220 14.86 -6.24 2.48
C SER A 220 15.14 -5.20 3.57
N VAL A 221 16.09 -4.27 3.33
CA VAL A 221 16.41 -3.18 4.24
C VAL A 221 15.30 -2.12 4.32
N GLY A 222 14.30 -2.15 3.44
CA GLY A 222 13.12 -1.27 3.56
C GLY A 222 12.47 -1.30 4.95
N LYS A 223 12.40 -2.47 5.59
CA LYS A 223 11.92 -2.60 6.98
C LYS A 223 12.74 -1.78 7.98
N ILE A 224 14.07 -1.81 7.85
CA ILE A 224 14.97 -1.06 8.73
C ILE A 224 14.83 0.44 8.45
N ALA A 225 14.80 0.82 7.16
CA ALA A 225 14.74 2.22 6.75
C ALA A 225 13.52 2.98 7.32
N MET A 226 12.40 2.30 7.58
CA MET A 226 11.18 2.92 8.10
C MET A 226 11.03 2.83 9.63
N GLN A 227 12.01 2.32 10.37
CA GLN A 227 11.89 2.11 11.82
C GLN A 227 11.58 3.37 12.64
N LYS A 228 12.12 4.52 12.22
CA LYS A 228 11.88 5.83 12.85
C LYS A 228 10.86 6.71 12.09
N ALA A 229 10.12 6.12 11.16
CA ALA A 229 9.13 6.81 10.34
C ALA A 229 7.91 5.88 10.17
N SER A 230 7.26 5.55 11.29
CA SER A 230 6.14 4.60 11.34
C SER A 230 4.96 5.04 10.48
N GLU A 231 4.71 6.34 10.41
CA GLU A 231 3.70 6.97 9.58
C GLU A 231 3.89 6.62 8.10
N VAL A 232 5.13 6.59 7.61
CA VAL A 232 5.44 6.17 6.24
C VAL A 232 5.13 4.69 6.04
N LYS A 233 5.52 3.86 7.02
CA LYS A 233 5.31 2.41 6.94
C LYS A 233 3.82 2.06 6.80
N PHE A 234 2.96 2.76 7.55
CA PHE A 234 1.53 2.45 7.60
C PHE A 234 0.72 3.19 6.54
N ASN A 235 1.07 4.42 6.20
CA ASN A 235 0.24 5.23 5.31
C ASN A 235 0.76 5.25 3.87
N ALA A 236 2.07 5.48 3.67
CA ALA A 236 2.63 5.63 2.34
C ALA A 236 2.70 4.30 1.57
N ILE A 237 2.51 4.37 0.26
CA ILE A 237 2.57 3.24 -0.66
C ILE A 237 4.04 2.86 -0.87
N GLN A 238 4.38 1.62 -0.52
CA GLN A 238 5.71 1.08 -0.80
C GLN A 238 5.69 0.40 -2.18
N VAL A 239 6.56 0.83 -3.08
CA VAL A 239 6.76 0.18 -4.38
C VAL A 239 7.97 -0.75 -4.28
N VAL A 240 7.74 -2.06 -4.34
CA VAL A 240 8.77 -3.08 -4.08
C VAL A 240 9.10 -3.91 -5.31
N CYS A 241 10.35 -4.35 -5.40
CA CYS A 241 10.76 -5.29 -6.44
C CYS A 241 10.39 -6.76 -6.18
N SER A 242 10.01 -7.08 -4.95
CA SER A 242 9.58 -8.43 -4.56
C SER A 242 8.34 -8.32 -3.69
N SER A 243 7.18 -8.52 -4.30
CA SER A 243 5.89 -8.58 -3.61
C SER A 243 5.63 -10.00 -3.12
N SER A 244 6.14 -10.32 -1.93
CA SER A 244 5.86 -11.58 -1.26
C SER A 244 5.00 -11.32 -0.04
N TYR A 245 3.88 -12.03 0.07
CA TYR A 245 3.01 -12.02 1.25
C TYR A 245 3.74 -12.40 2.54
N PHE A 246 4.83 -13.15 2.42
CA PHE A 246 5.63 -13.62 3.56
C PHE A 246 6.64 -12.58 4.06
N VAL A 247 6.79 -11.46 3.36
CA VAL A 247 7.68 -10.37 3.79
C VAL A 247 6.89 -9.40 4.65
N SER A 248 7.17 -9.38 5.95
CA SER A 248 6.46 -8.57 6.97
C SER A 248 6.38 -7.05 6.71
N SER A 249 7.09 -6.53 5.71
CA SER A 249 7.05 -5.12 5.33
C SER A 249 6.16 -4.82 4.12
N TYR A 250 5.62 -5.83 3.44
CA TYR A 250 4.74 -5.66 2.27
C TYR A 250 3.27 -5.82 2.68
N VAL A 251 2.44 -4.84 2.33
CA VAL A 251 1.01 -4.80 2.63
C VAL A 251 0.21 -4.89 1.33
N PRO A 252 -0.39 -6.06 0.98
CA PRO A 252 -0.97 -6.30 -0.34
C PRO A 252 -2.09 -5.34 -0.79
N HIS A 253 -2.80 -4.70 0.15
CA HIS A 253 -3.89 -3.77 -0.14
C HIS A 253 -3.45 -2.30 -0.15
N LYS A 254 -2.15 -2.03 0.00
CA LYS A 254 -1.56 -0.68 0.04
C LYS A 254 -0.36 -0.55 -0.90
N ASP A 255 0.51 -1.55 -0.87
CA ASP A 255 1.80 -1.55 -1.56
C ASP A 255 1.67 -2.13 -2.97
N ALA A 256 2.61 -1.76 -3.83
CA ALA A 256 2.63 -2.17 -5.24
C ALA A 256 3.94 -2.87 -5.59
N SER A 257 3.87 -3.79 -6.55
CA SER A 257 5.06 -4.44 -7.09
C SER A 257 5.57 -3.68 -8.32
N LEU A 258 6.89 -3.71 -8.51
CA LEU A 258 7.55 -3.25 -9.73
C LEU A 258 8.39 -4.39 -10.31
N PRO A 259 8.50 -4.52 -11.64
CA PRO A 259 9.28 -5.59 -12.26
C PRO A 259 10.74 -5.57 -11.79
N GLN A 260 11.19 -6.66 -11.17
CA GLN A 260 12.61 -6.81 -10.83
C GLN A 260 13.40 -6.95 -12.12
N ILE A 261 14.21 -5.96 -12.42
CA ILE A 261 15.21 -6.01 -13.47
C ILE A 261 16.55 -6.40 -12.87
N TRP A 262 17.25 -7.26 -13.59
CA TRP A 262 18.64 -7.62 -13.32
C TRP A 262 19.42 -7.47 -14.62
N PRO A 263 19.96 -6.28 -14.91
CA PRO A 263 20.80 -6.09 -16.08
C PRO A 263 22.01 -7.02 -15.98
N ARG A 264 22.10 -7.99 -16.90
CA ARG A 264 23.29 -8.83 -17.09
C ARG A 264 24.08 -8.26 -18.26
N GLN A 265 25.41 -8.27 -18.13
CA GLN A 265 26.29 -8.03 -19.27
C GLN A 265 26.44 -9.33 -20.06
N GLY A 266 26.41 -9.24 -21.40
CA GLY A 266 26.47 -10.39 -22.30
C GLY A 266 25.11 -10.96 -22.70
N ASP A 267 25.12 -11.92 -23.63
CA ASP A 267 23.91 -12.59 -24.09
C ASP A 267 23.26 -13.38 -22.95
N PRO A 268 21.91 -13.35 -22.84
CA PRO A 268 21.23 -14.17 -21.85
C PRO A 268 21.60 -15.63 -22.09
N PRO A 269 22.03 -16.38 -21.06
CA PRO A 269 22.37 -17.77 -21.23
C PRO A 269 21.13 -18.50 -21.74
N ASN A 270 21.30 -19.34 -22.77
CA ASN A 270 20.24 -20.13 -23.39
C ASN A 270 19.84 -21.27 -22.42
N LEU A 271 19.23 -20.90 -21.30
CA LEU A 271 18.76 -21.80 -20.26
C LEU A 271 17.24 -21.72 -20.24
N THR A 272 16.61 -22.87 -20.45
CA THR A 272 15.17 -23.01 -20.25
C THR A 272 14.83 -22.74 -18.77
N PRO A 273 13.65 -22.16 -18.46
CA PRO A 273 13.28 -21.73 -17.10
C PRO A 273 13.35 -22.84 -16.04
N TYR A 274 13.34 -24.10 -16.46
CA TYR A 274 13.31 -25.28 -15.60
C TYR A 274 14.66 -25.66 -14.98
N ASN A 275 15.77 -25.12 -15.50
CA ASN A 275 17.12 -25.45 -15.04
C ASN A 275 17.75 -24.32 -14.20
N ARG A 276 16.94 -23.59 -13.43
CA ARG A 276 17.39 -22.50 -12.56
C ARG A 276 17.26 -22.82 -11.09
#